data_AF-A0A3M1GE76-F1
#
_entry.id   AF-A0A3M1GE76-F1
#
_cell.length_a   1.000
_cell.length_b   1.000
_cell.length_c   1.000
_cell.angle_alpha   90.00
_cell.angle_beta   90.00
_cell.angle_gamma   90.00
#
_symmetry.space_group_name_H-M   'P 1'
#
loop_
_entity.id
_entity.type
_entity.pdbx_description
1 polymer ?
#
loop_
_entity_poly.entity_id
_entity_poly.type
_entity_poly.pdbx_seq_one_letter_code
_entity_poly.pdbx_strand_id
1 'polypeptide(L)'
;MDLETIINEAADNADDFLSEVSRTGEARPVIRQFLKERHPELSEEEIAAATARIIDVLAAEDFFDGEEHGETMTWRAGEDDSIHEI
;
A
#
# COMPACT_ATOMS: atom_id res chain seq x y z
N MET A 1 -20.63 0.32 12.58
CA MET A 1 -20.05 -0.09 11.28
C MET A 1 -18.66 -0.60 11.59
N ASP A 2 -18.27 -1.75 11.07
CA ASP A 2 -16.98 -2.37 11.39
C ASP A 2 -15.85 -1.70 10.59
N LEU A 3 -14.66 -1.64 11.19
CA LEU A 3 -13.48 -1.03 10.58
C LEU A 3 -13.14 -1.69 9.23
N GLU A 4 -13.35 -2.99 9.12
CA GLU A 4 -13.12 -3.78 7.91
C GLU A 4 -14.06 -3.35 6.76
N THR A 5 -15.32 -3.05 7.08
CA THR A 5 -16.29 -2.53 6.10
C THR A 5 -15.88 -1.14 5.61
N ILE A 6 -15.39 -0.28 6.50
CA ILE A 6 -14.90 1.06 6.14
C ILE A 6 -13.68 0.96 5.22
N ILE A 7 -12.76 0.03 5.51
CA ILE A 7 -11.56 -0.20 4.69
C ILE A 7 -11.96 -0.64 3.27
N ASN A 8 -12.84 -1.64 3.14
CA ASN A 8 -13.25 -2.13 1.83
C ASN A 8 -14.01 -1.05 1.03
N GLU A 9 -14.93 -0.32 1.68
CA GLU A 9 -15.65 0.77 1.00
C GLU A 9 -14.68 1.88 0.55
N ALA A 10 -13.69 2.24 1.38
CA ALA A 10 -12.70 3.24 1.01
C ALA A 10 -11.77 2.75 -0.13
N ALA A 11 -11.42 1.47 -0.17
CA ALA A 11 -10.65 0.89 -1.27
C ALA A 11 -11.46 0.87 -2.58
N ASP A 12 -12.73 0.46 -2.54
CA ASP A 12 -13.62 0.46 -3.71
C ASP A 12 -13.85 1.86 -4.28
N ASN A 13 -13.80 2.90 -3.45
CA ASN A 13 -13.96 4.30 -3.87
C ASN A 13 -12.61 4.99 -4.13
N ALA A 14 -11.48 4.28 -4.04
CA ALA A 14 -10.15 4.86 -4.17
C ALA A 14 -9.94 5.53 -5.53
N ASP A 15 -10.47 4.97 -6.61
CA ASP A 15 -10.43 5.58 -7.94
C ASP A 15 -11.02 7.00 -7.99
N ASP A 16 -12.03 7.29 -7.17
CA ASP A 16 -12.69 8.60 -7.15
C ASP A 16 -11.82 9.67 -6.46
N PHE A 17 -11.30 9.36 -5.26
CA PHE A 17 -10.55 10.35 -4.45
C PHE A 17 -9.03 10.30 -4.62
N LEU A 18 -8.48 9.23 -5.22
CA LEU A 18 -7.07 9.10 -5.61
C LEU A 18 -6.87 9.21 -7.12
N SER A 19 -7.86 9.69 -7.89
CA SER A 19 -7.77 9.83 -9.36
C SER A 19 -6.53 10.59 -9.86
N GLU A 20 -6.02 11.55 -9.08
CA GLU A 20 -4.80 12.33 -9.39
C GLU A 20 -3.53 11.79 -8.69
N VAL A 21 -3.66 10.70 -7.94
CA VAL A 21 -2.64 10.17 -7.03
C VAL A 21 -2.29 8.73 -7.39
N SER A 22 -1.14 8.54 -8.05
CA SER A 22 -0.65 7.21 -8.44
C SER A 22 0.45 6.65 -7.55
N ARG A 23 0.81 7.34 -6.46
CA ARG A 23 1.91 6.94 -5.56
C ARG A 23 1.46 6.76 -4.12
N THR A 24 1.92 5.70 -3.48
CA THR A 24 1.64 5.37 -2.07
C THR A 24 1.97 6.51 -1.11
N GLY A 25 3.11 7.19 -1.33
CA GLY A 25 3.53 8.32 -0.49
C GLY A 25 2.57 9.51 -0.54
N GLU A 26 1.91 9.73 -1.68
CA GLU A 26 0.94 10.80 -1.91
C GLU A 26 -0.48 10.37 -1.49
N ALA A 27 -0.79 9.07 -1.56
CA ALA A 27 -2.09 8.52 -1.15
C ALA A 27 -2.31 8.56 0.36
N ARG A 28 -1.27 8.34 1.18
CA ARG A 28 -1.36 8.35 2.66
C ARG A 28 -2.06 9.58 3.25
N PRO A 29 -1.61 10.82 2.96
CA PRO A 29 -2.26 12.01 3.51
C PRO A 29 -3.69 12.19 3.00
N VAL A 30 -3.97 11.79 1.75
CA VAL A 30 -5.31 11.91 1.14
C VAL A 30 -6.29 10.92 1.78
N ILE A 31 -5.93 9.65 1.90
CA ILE A 31 -6.74 8.62 2.59
C ILE A 31 -7.00 9.03 4.05
N ARG A 32 -5.98 9.54 4.75
CA ARG A 32 -6.14 9.98 6.14
C ARG A 32 -7.11 11.15 6.26
N GLN A 33 -7.07 12.10 5.32
CA GLN A 33 -7.99 13.22 5.29
C GLN A 33 -9.42 12.75 4.98
N PHE A 34 -9.58 11.90 3.97
CA PHE A 34 -10.86 11.29 3.60
C PHE A 34 -11.51 10.58 4.80
N LEU A 35 -10.77 9.72 5.51
CA LEU A 35 -11.27 9.02 6.69
C LEU A 35 -11.71 9.97 7.81
N LYS A 36 -10.98 11.07 8.04
CA LYS A 36 -11.34 12.08 9.04
C LYS A 36 -12.63 12.81 8.70
N GLU A 37 -12.86 13.10 7.42
CA GLU A 37 -14.05 13.82 6.96
C GLU A 37 -15.29 12.91 6.90
N ARG A 38 -15.13 11.68 6.43
CA ARG A 38 -16.22 10.69 6.28
C ARG A 38 -16.56 9.99 7.59
N HIS A 39 -15.58 9.75 8.45
CA HIS A 39 -15.73 9.01 9.71
C HIS A 39 -15.11 9.77 10.88
N PRO A 40 -15.69 10.91 11.29
CA PRO A 40 -15.20 11.70 12.42
C PRO A 40 -15.31 10.99 13.78
N GLU A 41 -16.01 9.85 13.82
CA GLU A 41 -16.11 8.97 14.98
C GLU A 41 -14.87 8.09 15.22
N LEU A 42 -13.99 7.96 14.23
CA LEU A 42 -12.77 7.16 14.35
C LEU A 42 -11.70 7.90 15.15
N SER A 43 -11.01 7.16 16.02
CA SER A 43 -9.85 7.62 16.75
C SER A 43 -8.64 7.78 15.82
N GLU A 44 -7.64 8.56 16.23
CA GLU A 44 -6.41 8.70 15.41
C GLU A 44 -5.68 7.38 15.17
N GLU A 45 -5.72 6.45 16.13
CA GLU A 45 -5.19 5.09 15.99
C GLU A 45 -5.98 4.28 14.95
N GLU A 46 -7.31 4.35 14.96
CA GLU A 46 -8.17 3.64 14.02
C GLU A 46 -7.99 4.18 12.60
N ILE A 47 -7.89 5.50 12.45
CA ILE A 47 -7.59 6.14 11.17
C ILE A 47 -6.22 5.69 10.65
N ALA A 48 -5.20 5.63 11.50
CA ALA A 48 -3.87 5.18 11.10
C ALA A 48 -3.88 3.71 10.65
N ALA A 49 -4.58 2.85 11.39
CA ALA A 49 -4.74 1.43 11.07
C ALA A 49 -5.52 1.22 9.76
N ALA A 50 -6.63 1.94 9.56
CA ALA A 50 -7.41 1.88 8.33
C ALA A 50 -6.61 2.40 7.13
N THR A 51 -5.88 3.51 7.28
CA THR A 51 -5.03 4.06 6.22
C THR A 51 -3.98 3.05 5.75
N ALA A 52 -3.32 2.36 6.68
CA ALA A 52 -2.33 1.33 6.34
C ALA A 52 -2.98 0.16 5.59
N ARG A 53 -4.12 -0.33 6.09
CA ARG A 53 -4.87 -1.43 5.47
C ARG A 53 -5.37 -1.09 4.07
N ILE A 54 -5.90 0.11 3.85
CA ILE A 54 -6.35 0.57 2.53
C ILE A 54 -5.19 0.56 1.54
N ILE A 55 -4.00 1.01 1.96
CA ILE A 55 -2.81 0.98 1.11
C ILE A 55 -2.38 -0.45 0.78
N ASP A 56 -2.38 -1.36 1.74
CA ASP A 56 -2.08 -2.77 1.49
C ASP A 56 -3.06 -3.38 0.46
N VAL A 57 -4.36 -3.05 0.55
CA VAL A 57 -5.38 -3.50 -0.41
C VAL A 57 -5.09 -2.94 -1.80
N LEU A 58 -4.93 -1.61 -1.93
CA LEU A 58 -4.65 -0.96 -3.21
C LEU A 58 -3.35 -1.42 -3.86
N ALA A 59 -2.31 -1.66 -3.05
CA ALA A 59 -1.05 -2.21 -3.54
C ALA A 59 -1.21 -3.66 -4.05
N ALA A 60 -2.03 -4.47 -3.39
CA ALA A 60 -2.33 -5.82 -3.85
C ALA A 60 -3.16 -5.84 -5.16
N GLU A 61 -3.88 -4.76 -5.44
CA GLU A 61 -4.66 -4.55 -6.67
C GLU A 61 -3.87 -3.87 -7.78
N ASP A 62 -2.55 -3.65 -7.60
CA ASP A 62 -1.67 -2.97 -8.55
C ASP A 62 -2.12 -1.51 -8.86
N PHE A 63 -2.84 -0.87 -7.92
CA PHE A 63 -3.36 0.49 -8.09
C PHE A 63 -2.23 1.54 -8.25
N PHE A 64 -1.10 1.32 -7.56
CA PHE A 64 0.03 2.25 -7.59
C PHE A 64 0.99 1.88 -8.73
N ASP A 65 0.82 2.56 -9.87
CA ASP A 65 1.69 2.44 -11.05
C ASP A 65 3.13 2.87 -10.69
N GLY A 66 3.98 1.91 -10.36
CA GLY A 66 5.42 2.11 -10.19
C GLY A 66 6.00 1.87 -8.80
N GLU A 67 5.24 1.38 -7.82
CA GLU A 67 5.88 0.56 -6.77
C GLU A 67 5.96 -0.87 -7.31
N GLU A 68 6.92 -1.06 -8.23
CA GLU A 68 7.49 -2.37 -8.53
C GLU A 68 7.72 -3.05 -7.18
N HIS A 69 6.78 -3.93 -6.83
CA HIS A 69 6.75 -4.67 -5.59
C HIS A 69 7.90 -5.64 -5.69
N GLY A 70 9.10 -5.12 -5.41
CA GLY A 70 10.40 -5.65 -5.81
C GLY A 70 10.36 -7.15 -5.86
N GLU A 71 10.06 -7.67 -7.06
CA GLU A 71 10.10 -9.08 -7.32
C GLU A 71 11.56 -9.43 -7.09
N THR A 72 11.82 -10.13 -5.98
CA THR A 72 12.67 -11.30 -5.98
C THR A 72 13.78 -11.25 -7.04
N MET A 73 14.83 -10.47 -6.78
CA MET A 73 16.15 -10.79 -7.30
C MET A 73 17.00 -11.30 -6.14
N THR A 74 16.64 -12.51 -5.72
CA THR A 74 17.58 -13.44 -5.11
C THR A 74 18.65 -13.78 -6.15
N TRP A 75 19.56 -12.86 -6.47
CA TRP A 75 20.82 -13.25 -7.06
C TRP A 75 21.67 -13.80 -5.94
N ARG A 76 21.51 -15.10 -5.73
CA ARG A 76 22.55 -15.98 -5.21
C ARG A 76 23.69 -15.93 -6.24
N ALA A 77 24.47 -14.86 -6.23
CA ALA A 77 25.67 -14.72 -7.05
C ALA A 77 26.88 -14.94 -6.16
N GLY A 78 27.41 -16.18 -6.18
CA GLY A 78 28.71 -16.46 -5.58
C GLY A 78 28.96 -17.85 -5.02
N GLU A 79 28.33 -18.91 -5.55
CA GLU A 79 28.84 -20.27 -5.38
C GLU A 79 28.92 -20.92 -6.77
N ASP A 80 30.03 -20.68 -7.48
CA ASP A 80 30.56 -21.59 -8.49
C ASP A 80 32.09 -21.42 -8.56
N ASP A 81 32.76 -22.33 -7.85
CA ASP A 81 33.89 -23.13 -8.36
C ASP A 81 35.06 -22.39 -9.06
N SER A 82 36.15 -22.19 -8.31
CA SER A 82 37.48 -22.06 -8.91
C SER A 82 38.39 -23.15 -8.37
N ILE A 83 38.27 -24.33 -8.97
CA ILE A 83 39.40 -25.25 -9.13
C ILE A 83 40.37 -24.62 -10.13
N HIS A 84 41.58 -24.25 -9.70
CA HIS A 84 42.79 -24.57 -10.45
C HIS A 84 44.06 -24.40 -9.59
N GLU A 85 44.65 -25.56 -9.32
CA GLU A 85 46.07 -25.80 -9.09
C GLU A 85 46.91 -25.19 -10.22
N ILE A 86 47.88 -24.32 -9.89
CA ILE A 86 49.24 -24.30 -10.46
C ILE A 86 50.23 -23.66 -9.47
#